data_AF-A0A7G2UC09-F1
#
_entry.id   AF-A0A7G2UC09-F1
#
_cell.length_a   1.000
_cell.length_b   1.000
_cell.length_c   1.000
_cell.angle_alpha   90.00
_cell.angle_beta   90.00
_cell.angle_gamma   90.00
#
_symmetry.space_group_name_H-M   'P 1'
#
loop_
_entity.id
_entity.type
_entity.pdbx_description
1 polymer ?
#
loop_
_entity_poly.entity_id
_entity_poly.type
_entity_poly.pdbx_seq_one_letter_code
_entity_poly.pdbx_strand_id
1 'polypeptide(L)'
;MLLKSLRSENTFVLSEFLFLLEAFDLLSDPARLETYIEAHNRQLQALIDNREERRLLGLEVPRLNRGLFSAIQLHKAKANLLSATPGLDQADIQRLTILLFSPETGRRVIEALEQAGYISRLETPYFSKIIRSKGVVERYFSEYLDQIRKNVGATDPGPTG
;
A
#
# COMPACT_ATOMS: atom_id res chain seq x y z
N MET A 1 -15.44 -3.25 23.13
CA MET A 1 -14.06 -2.86 22.78
C MET A 1 -13.23 -3.98 22.12
N LEU A 2 -13.53 -5.28 22.32
CA LEU A 2 -12.78 -6.39 21.71
C LEU A 2 -12.87 -6.51 20.17
N LEU A 3 -14.00 -6.20 19.54
CA LEU A 3 -14.12 -6.31 18.08
C LEU A 3 -13.29 -5.25 17.33
N LYS A 4 -13.16 -4.04 17.91
CA LYS A 4 -12.31 -2.95 17.37
C LYS A 4 -10.81 -3.26 17.50
N SER A 5 -10.41 -4.06 18.49
CA SER A 5 -9.02 -4.54 18.59
C SER A 5 -8.74 -5.76 17.71
N LEU A 6 -9.78 -6.54 17.36
CA LEU A 6 -9.66 -7.71 16.47
C LEU A 6 -9.77 -7.35 14.98
N ARG A 7 -10.53 -6.30 14.62
CA ARG A 7 -10.58 -5.72 13.27
C ARG A 7 -9.68 -4.51 13.18
N SER A 8 -8.41 -4.74 12.86
CA SER A 8 -7.57 -3.65 12.37
C SER A 8 -7.81 -3.50 10.87
N GLU A 9 -8.83 -2.74 10.49
CA GLU A 9 -9.14 -2.43 9.08
C GLU A 9 -7.90 -1.89 8.35
N ASN A 10 -7.09 -1.10 9.04
CA ASN A 10 -5.84 -0.60 8.48
C ASN A 10 -4.78 -1.70 8.25
N THR A 11 -4.78 -2.76 9.07
CA THR A 11 -3.93 -3.94 8.81
C THR A 11 -4.39 -4.66 7.56
N PHE A 12 -5.70 -4.85 7.38
CA PHE A 12 -6.25 -5.46 6.17
C PHE A 12 -5.88 -4.64 4.92
N VAL A 13 -6.03 -3.32 4.99
CA VAL A 13 -5.65 -2.39 3.91
C VAL A 13 -4.16 -2.47 3.60
N LEU A 14 -3.28 -2.54 4.61
CA LEU A 14 -1.84 -2.67 4.35
C LEU A 14 -1.48 -4.05 3.80
N SER A 15 -2.16 -5.11 4.25
CA SER A 15 -2.02 -6.46 3.68
C SER A 15 -2.45 -6.50 2.21
N GLU A 16 -3.58 -5.87 1.87
CA GLU A 16 -4.02 -5.68 0.49
C GLU A 16 -2.98 -4.94 -0.35
N PHE A 17 -2.47 -3.82 0.17
CA PHE A 17 -1.43 -3.04 -0.52
C PHE A 17 -0.19 -3.88 -0.80
N LEU A 18 0.31 -4.64 0.19
CA LEU A 18 1.46 -5.53 0.01
C LEU A 18 1.18 -6.62 -1.02
N PHE A 19 -0.01 -7.23 -0.98
CA PHE A 19 -0.46 -8.21 -1.98
C PHE A 19 -0.47 -7.61 -3.39
N LEU A 20 -0.96 -6.37 -3.56
CA LEU A 20 -0.97 -5.70 -4.87
C LEU A 20 0.43 -5.36 -5.37
N LEU A 21 1.35 -4.96 -4.48
CA LEU A 21 2.75 -4.75 -4.86
C LEU A 21 3.38 -6.02 -5.43
N GLU A 22 3.09 -7.18 -4.83
CA GLU A 22 3.51 -8.50 -5.31
C GLU A 22 2.82 -8.86 -6.63
N ALA A 23 1.48 -8.79 -6.68
CA ALA A 23 0.68 -9.20 -7.82
C ALA A 23 0.97 -8.41 -9.12
N PHE A 24 1.44 -7.17 -9.01
CA PHE A 24 1.82 -6.32 -10.14
C PHE A 24 3.32 -6.25 -10.39
N ASP A 25 4.13 -7.04 -9.66
CA ASP A 25 5.59 -7.05 -9.74
C ASP A 25 6.24 -5.68 -9.52
N LEU A 26 5.60 -4.81 -8.73
CA LEU A 26 6.04 -3.41 -8.57
C LEU A 26 7.38 -3.28 -7.84
N LEU A 27 7.80 -4.28 -7.07
CA LEU A 27 9.08 -4.28 -6.37
C LEU A 27 10.20 -4.97 -7.18
N SER A 28 9.85 -5.68 -8.25
CA SER A 28 10.79 -6.43 -9.10
C SER A 28 11.26 -5.63 -10.32
N ASP A 29 10.49 -4.60 -10.72
CA ASP A 29 10.75 -3.80 -11.91
C ASP A 29 10.69 -2.28 -11.59
N PRO A 30 11.84 -1.59 -11.55
CA PRO A 30 11.89 -0.15 -11.28
C PRO A 30 11.11 0.72 -12.28
N ALA A 31 10.96 0.29 -13.54
CA ALA A 31 10.21 1.05 -14.54
C ALA A 31 8.69 0.94 -14.30
N ARG A 32 8.21 -0.22 -13.82
CA ARG A 32 6.81 -0.39 -13.39
C ARG A 32 6.51 0.45 -12.15
N LEU A 33 7.41 0.45 -11.16
CA LEU A 33 7.25 1.29 -9.98
C LEU A 33 7.17 2.77 -10.36
N GLU A 34 8.02 3.23 -11.28
CA GLU A 34 8.00 4.59 -11.79
C GLU A 34 6.67 4.95 -12.44
N THR A 35 6.21 4.12 -13.37
CA THR A 35 4.92 4.30 -14.05
C THR A 35 3.77 4.39 -13.04
N TYR A 36 3.79 3.55 -12.00
CA TYR A 36 2.80 3.54 -10.93
C TYR A 36 2.86 4.83 -10.09
N ILE A 37 4.05 5.26 -9.66
CA ILE A 37 4.23 6.49 -8.87
C ILE A 37 3.79 7.72 -9.67
N GLU A 38 4.08 7.78 -10.96
CA GLU A 38 3.63 8.87 -11.82
C GLU A 38 2.10 8.89 -11.95
N ALA A 39 1.46 7.74 -12.11
CA ALA A 39 0.00 7.63 -12.12
C ALA A 39 -0.62 8.08 -10.79
N HIS A 40 -0.04 7.65 -9.67
CA HIS A 40 -0.41 8.09 -8.32
C HIS A 40 -0.27 9.61 -8.16
N ASN A 41 0.85 10.20 -8.58
CA ASN A 41 1.07 11.64 -8.55
C ASN A 41 0.03 12.39 -9.40
N ARG A 42 -0.27 11.91 -10.62
CA ARG A 42 -1.32 12.52 -11.47
C ARG A 42 -2.69 12.47 -10.80
N GLN A 43 -3.05 11.36 -10.16
CA GLN A 43 -4.31 11.23 -9.44
C GLN A 43 -4.39 12.21 -8.26
N LEU A 44 -3.33 12.30 -7.45
CA LEU A 44 -3.28 13.26 -6.35
C LEU A 44 -3.32 14.71 -6.85
N GLN A 45 -2.65 15.03 -7.96
CA GLN A 45 -2.67 16.35 -8.55
C GLN A 45 -4.08 16.71 -9.05
N ALA A 46 -4.76 15.80 -9.74
CA ALA A 46 -6.15 15.98 -10.16
C ALA A 46 -7.07 16.27 -8.97
N LEU A 47 -6.90 15.55 -7.86
CA LEU A 47 -7.60 15.85 -6.61
C LEU A 47 -7.21 17.22 -6.06
N ILE A 48 -5.93 17.61 -6.05
CA ILE A 48 -5.45 18.93 -5.58
C ILE A 48 -6.01 20.10 -6.43
N ASP A 49 -6.31 19.85 -7.70
CA ASP A 49 -6.86 20.87 -8.58
C ASP A 49 -8.41 20.91 -8.50
N ASN A 50 -9.06 19.78 -8.17
CA ASN A 50 -10.52 19.70 -8.03
C ASN A 50 -11.03 19.98 -6.59
N ARG A 51 -11.36 21.24 -6.29
CA ARG A 51 -11.82 21.66 -4.95
C ARG A 51 -13.12 20.99 -4.52
N GLU A 52 -14.06 20.80 -5.43
CA GLU A 52 -15.37 20.24 -5.12
C GLU A 52 -15.25 18.78 -4.69
N GLU A 53 -14.53 17.98 -5.48
CA GLU A 53 -14.27 16.57 -5.18
C GLU A 53 -13.51 16.39 -3.86
N ARG A 54 -12.49 17.21 -3.59
CA ARG A 54 -11.79 17.17 -2.28
C ARG A 54 -12.73 17.44 -1.11
N ARG A 55 -13.62 18.41 -1.25
CA ARG A 55 -14.56 18.78 -0.19
C ARG A 55 -15.53 17.63 0.09
N LEU A 56 -15.99 16.93 -0.95
CA LEU A 56 -16.86 15.75 -0.81
C LEU A 56 -16.14 14.61 -0.09
N LEU A 57 -14.86 14.40 -0.37
CA LEU A 57 -14.04 13.35 0.24
C LEU A 57 -13.42 13.75 1.60
N GLY A 58 -13.59 14.99 2.05
CA GLY A 58 -12.98 15.50 3.28
C GLY A 58 -11.44 15.53 3.25
N LEU A 59 -10.86 15.79 2.07
CA LEU A 59 -9.41 15.75 1.84
C LEU A 59 -8.79 17.14 1.84
N GLU A 60 -7.80 17.33 2.71
CA GLU A 60 -7.02 18.56 2.82
C GLU A 60 -5.84 18.58 1.84
N VAL A 61 -5.62 19.71 1.16
CA VAL A 61 -4.50 19.88 0.22
C VAL A 61 -3.13 19.59 0.86
N PRO A 62 -2.83 20.06 2.10
CA PRO A 62 -1.59 19.70 2.78
C PRO A 62 -1.38 18.19 2.97
N ARG A 63 -2.46 17.40 3.13
CA ARG A 63 -2.37 15.94 3.23
C ARG A 63 -2.02 15.33 1.88
N LEU A 64 -2.69 15.75 0.81
CA LEU A 64 -2.43 15.26 -0.55
C LEU A 64 -1.00 15.58 -1.01
N ASN A 65 -0.53 16.80 -0.73
CA ASN A 65 0.85 17.20 -1.05
C ASN A 65 1.91 16.32 -0.38
N ARG A 66 1.64 15.80 0.83
CA ARG A 66 2.56 14.85 1.50
C ARG A 66 2.60 13.49 0.84
N GLY A 67 1.59 13.14 0.05
CA GLY A 67 1.52 11.91 -0.73
C GLY A 67 2.21 11.98 -2.08
N LEU A 68 2.52 13.18 -2.57
CA LEU A 68 3.24 13.36 -3.83
C LEU A 68 4.70 12.94 -3.68
N PHE A 69 5.20 12.30 -4.73
CA PHE A 69 6.63 12.04 -4.92
C PHE A 69 7.25 13.18 -5.73
N SER A 70 8.29 13.81 -5.18
CA SER A 70 9.17 14.65 -5.99
C SER A 70 10.05 13.79 -6.91
N ALA A 71 10.66 14.39 -7.93
CA ALA A 71 11.60 13.68 -8.81
C ALA A 71 12.74 12.99 -8.02
N ILE A 72 13.26 13.65 -6.97
CA ILE A 72 14.29 13.09 -6.09
C ILE A 72 13.77 11.87 -5.33
N GLN A 73 12.54 11.93 -4.81
CA GLN A 73 11.93 10.80 -4.08
C GLN A 73 11.64 9.62 -4.99
N LEU A 74 11.19 9.88 -6.22
CA LEU A 74 11.00 8.86 -7.25
C LEU A 74 12.33 8.17 -7.60
N HIS A 75 13.39 8.93 -7.88
CA HIS A 75 14.72 8.37 -8.15
C HIS A 75 15.26 7.55 -6.98
N LYS A 76 15.07 8.02 -5.74
CA LYS A 76 15.40 7.26 -4.53
C LYS A 76 14.64 5.93 -4.48
N ALA A 77 13.32 5.95 -4.69
CA ALA A 77 12.50 4.73 -4.63
C ALA A 77 12.97 3.70 -5.67
N LYS A 78 13.28 4.13 -6.90
CA LYS A 78 13.87 3.28 -7.94
C LYS A 78 15.24 2.72 -7.53
N ALA A 79 16.11 3.58 -6.99
CA ALA A 79 17.44 3.17 -6.54
C ALA A 79 17.39 2.13 -5.41
N ASN A 80 16.41 2.24 -4.50
CA ASN A 80 16.21 1.25 -3.44
C ASN A 80 15.94 -0.15 -4.02
N LEU A 81 15.14 -0.25 -5.10
CA LEU A 81 14.87 -1.54 -5.76
C LEU A 81 16.10 -2.16 -6.45
N LEU A 82 17.11 -1.35 -6.78
CA LEU A 82 18.37 -1.82 -7.38
C LEU A 82 19.44 -2.15 -6.33
N SER A 83 19.16 -1.93 -5.05
CA SER A 83 20.12 -2.15 -3.97
C SER A 83 20.18 -3.63 -3.54
N ALA A 84 21.16 -3.96 -2.69
CA ALA A 84 21.25 -5.30 -2.09
C ALA A 84 20.03 -5.68 -1.25
N THR A 85 19.23 -4.67 -0.82
CA THR A 85 18.02 -4.84 -0.03
C THR A 85 16.85 -4.14 -0.74
N PRO A 86 16.29 -4.74 -1.81
CA PRO A 86 15.23 -4.12 -2.59
C PRO A 86 13.95 -3.96 -1.76
N GLY A 87 13.28 -2.82 -1.93
CA GLY A 87 11.99 -2.55 -1.34
C GLY A 87 11.69 -1.06 -1.21
N LEU A 88 10.58 -0.76 -0.55
CA LEU A 88 10.14 0.60 -0.23
C LEU A 88 10.45 0.89 1.23
N ASP A 89 10.82 2.14 1.53
CA ASP A 89 10.90 2.55 2.94
C ASP A 89 9.52 2.97 3.47
N GLN A 90 9.45 3.20 4.77
CA GLN A 90 8.22 3.62 5.43
C GLN A 90 7.63 4.91 4.83
N ALA A 91 8.48 5.86 4.43
CA ALA A 91 8.03 7.13 3.89
C ALA A 91 7.44 6.96 2.48
N ASP A 92 7.99 6.03 1.69
CA ASP A 92 7.47 5.67 0.37
C ASP A 92 6.10 4.98 0.51
N ILE A 93 5.96 4.01 1.42
CA ILE A 93 4.67 3.35 1.70
C ILE A 93 3.63 4.36 2.19
N GLN A 94 3.99 5.26 3.11
CA GLN A 94 3.08 6.30 3.61
C GLN A 94 2.59 7.25 2.51
N ARG A 95 3.42 7.56 1.52
CA ARG A 95 3.02 8.37 0.36
C ARG A 95 2.00 7.65 -0.51
N LEU A 96 2.29 6.39 -0.84
CA LEU A 96 1.43 5.56 -1.69
C LEU A 96 0.09 5.23 -1.04
N THR A 97 0.03 5.19 0.29
CA THR A 97 -1.18 4.87 1.07
C THR A 97 -1.89 6.10 1.65
N ILE A 98 -1.51 7.32 1.22
CA ILE A 98 -1.98 8.58 1.83
C ILE A 98 -3.52 8.76 1.82
N LEU A 99 -4.18 8.20 0.81
CA LEU A 99 -5.64 8.25 0.67
C LEU A 99 -6.34 7.24 1.58
N LEU A 100 -5.64 6.18 1.98
CA LEU A 100 -6.20 5.07 2.74
C LEU A 100 -6.16 5.34 4.24
N PHE A 101 -5.06 5.90 4.75
CA PHE A 101 -4.93 6.27 6.16
C PHE A 101 -3.92 7.40 6.39
N SER A 102 -3.90 7.92 7.63
CA SER A 102 -2.93 8.96 8.01
C SER A 102 -1.51 8.39 8.13
N PRO A 103 -0.44 9.20 7.97
CA PRO A 103 0.94 8.72 8.15
C PRO A 103 1.21 8.06 9.51
N GLU A 104 0.64 8.62 10.59
CA GLU A 104 0.78 8.08 11.94
C GLU A 104 0.05 6.73 12.09
N THR A 105 -1.13 6.61 11.48
CA THR A 105 -1.83 5.32 11.38
C THR A 105 -0.98 4.30 10.63
N GLY A 106 -0.43 4.68 9.46
CA GLY A 106 0.44 3.80 8.67
C GLY A 106 1.67 3.34 9.44
N ARG A 107 2.33 4.24 10.19
CA ARG A 107 3.46 3.89 11.05
C ARG A 107 3.08 2.82 12.07
N ARG A 108 1.96 2.99 12.79
CA ARG A 108 1.50 2.02 13.79
C ARG A 108 1.16 0.67 13.21
N VAL A 109 0.57 0.63 12.01
CA VAL A 109 0.24 -0.64 11.34
C VAL A 109 1.51 -1.36 10.91
N ILE A 110 2.49 -0.64 10.36
CA ILE A 110 3.80 -1.20 10.00
C ILE A 110 4.49 -1.76 11.25
N GLU A 111 4.50 -1.04 12.36
CA GLU A 111 5.06 -1.52 13.64
C GLU A 111 4.33 -2.77 14.15
N ALA A 112 3.01 -2.81 14.07
CA ALA A 112 2.23 -3.98 14.46
C ALA A 112 2.52 -5.20 13.57
N LEU A 113 2.63 -5.02 12.25
CA LEU A 113 3.00 -6.10 11.32
C LEU A 113 4.41 -6.61 11.56
N GLU A 114 5.35 -5.73 11.90
CA GLU A 114 6.72 -6.13 12.24
C GLU A 114 6.75 -6.93 13.54
N GLN A 115 6.08 -6.44 14.60
CA GLN A 115 5.97 -7.13 15.88
C GLN A 115 5.30 -8.50 15.75
N ALA A 116 4.28 -8.62 14.90
CA ALA A 116 3.64 -9.89 14.56
C ALA A 116 4.49 -10.78 13.65
N GLY A 117 5.64 -10.30 13.17
CA GLY A 117 6.58 -11.07 12.36
C GLY A 117 6.20 -11.19 10.90
N TYR A 118 5.25 -10.42 10.39
CA TYR A 118 4.80 -10.46 8.98
C TYR A 118 5.71 -9.68 8.02
N ILE A 119 6.36 -8.64 8.52
CA ILE A 119 7.36 -7.86 7.80
C ILE A 119 8.64 -7.75 8.62
N SER A 120 9.73 -7.31 8.00
CA SER A 120 10.95 -6.87 8.68
C SER A 120 11.34 -5.48 8.19
N ARG A 121 11.95 -4.69 9.08
CA ARG A 121 12.57 -3.41 8.72
C ARG A 121 14.07 -3.58 8.66
N LEU A 122 14.64 -3.45 7.48
CA LEU A 122 16.07 -3.60 7.23
C LEU A 122 16.71 -2.22 7.11
N GLU A 123 17.72 -1.97 7.94
CA GLU A 123 18.48 -0.73 7.89
C GLU A 123 19.36 -0.70 6.64
N THR A 124 19.35 0.44 5.95
CA THR A 124 20.25 0.70 4.83
C THR A 124 21.46 1.51 5.30
N PRO A 125 22.56 1.53 4.54
CA PRO A 125 23.70 2.41 4.80
C PRO A 125 23.36 3.91 4.87
N TYR A 126 22.17 4.31 4.41
CA TYR A 126 21.69 5.69 4.37
C TYR A 126 20.66 6.01 5.47
N PHE A 127 20.62 5.21 6.54
CA PHE A 127 19.70 5.36 7.69
C PHE A 127 18.21 5.30 7.33
N SER A 128 17.86 4.85 6.12
CA SER A 128 16.48 4.49 5.78
C SER A 128 16.19 3.06 6.22
N LYS A 129 14.92 2.77 6.53
CA LYS A 129 14.46 1.42 6.88
C LYS A 129 13.58 0.88 5.77
N ILE A 130 14.13 -0.05 5.00
CA ILE A 130 13.38 -0.75 3.95
C ILE A 130 12.43 -1.73 4.62
N ILE A 131 11.16 -1.67 4.22
CA ILE A 131 10.13 -2.59 4.66
C ILE A 131 10.15 -3.78 3.71
N ARG A 132 10.45 -4.96 4.26
CA ARG A 132 10.46 -6.21 3.53
C ARG A 132 9.33 -7.09 4.03
N SER A 133 8.45 -7.48 3.13
CA SER A 133 7.45 -8.49 3.46
C SER A 133 8.05 -9.89 3.52
N LYS A 134 7.44 -10.75 4.35
CA LYS A 134 7.72 -12.19 4.39
C LYS A 134 6.72 -13.02 3.57
N GLY A 135 5.78 -12.38 2.86
CA GLY A 135 4.78 -13.05 2.00
C GLY A 135 3.61 -13.70 2.75
N VAL A 136 3.61 -13.65 4.09
CA VAL A 136 2.62 -14.34 4.91
C VAL A 136 1.26 -13.63 4.88
N VAL A 137 1.26 -12.30 4.91
CA VAL A 137 0.01 -11.52 4.92
C VAL A 137 -0.63 -11.49 3.54
N GLU A 138 0.18 -11.45 2.49
CA GLU A 138 -0.24 -11.54 1.10
C GLU A 138 -0.89 -12.89 0.82
N ARG A 139 -0.29 -13.98 1.32
CA ARG A 139 -0.88 -15.32 1.24
C ARG A 139 -2.25 -15.39 1.91
N TYR A 140 -2.38 -14.90 3.15
CA TYR A 140 -3.69 -14.87 3.82
C TYR A 140 -4.72 -14.01 3.07
N PHE A 141 -4.28 -12.90 2.48
CA PHE A 141 -5.14 -12.06 1.64
C PHE A 141 -5.61 -12.81 0.39
N SER A 142 -4.70 -13.53 -0.29
CA SER A 142 -5.03 -14.37 -1.44
C SER A 142 -6.01 -15.48 -1.07
N GLU A 143 -5.79 -16.19 0.04
CA GLU A 143 -6.70 -17.23 0.55
C GLU A 143 -8.11 -16.69 0.85
N TYR A 144 -8.17 -15.47 1.41
CA TYR A 144 -9.42 -14.76 1.64
C TYR A 144 -10.17 -14.45 0.33
N LEU A 145 -9.47 -13.94 -0.70
CA LEU A 145 -10.05 -13.70 -2.02
C LEU A 145 -10.55 -14.99 -2.69
N ASP A 146 -9.78 -16.08 -2.58
CA ASP A 146 -10.18 -17.39 -3.08
C ASP A 146 -11.45 -17.90 -2.39
N GLN A 147 -11.59 -17.67 -1.09
CA GLN A 147 -12.79 -18.03 -0.35
C GLN A 147 -14.00 -17.23 -0.81
N ILE A 148 -13.85 -15.92 -1.02
CA ILE A 148 -14.91 -15.08 -1.60
C ILE A 148 -15.32 -15.62 -2.97
N ARG A 149 -14.34 -15.87 -3.86
CA ARG A 149 -14.59 -16.39 -5.20
C ARG A 149 -15.39 -17.70 -5.17
N LYS A 150 -15.03 -18.64 -4.29
CA LYS A 150 -15.75 -19.92 -4.12
C LYS A 150 -17.18 -19.71 -3.60
N ASN A 151 -17.37 -18.78 -2.68
CA ASN A 151 -18.68 -18.49 -2.09
C ASN A 151 -19.61 -17.76 -3.07
N VAL A 152 -19.07 -16.87 -3.93
CA VAL A 152 -19.85 -16.17 -4.96
C VAL A 152 -20.18 -17.13 -6.11
N GLY A 153 -19.20 -17.92 -6.57
CA GLY A 153 -19.36 -18.87 -7.67
C GLY A 153 -20.29 -20.06 -7.39
N ALA A 154 -20.74 -20.25 -6.15
CA ALA A 154 -21.74 -21.27 -5.79
C ALA A 154 -23.20 -20.81 -5.99
N THR A 155 -23.43 -19.55 -6.39
CA THR A 155 -24.78 -18.94 -6.39
C THR A 155 -25.46 -18.88 -7.76
N ASP A 156 -24.96 -19.56 -8.79
CA ASP A 156 -25.55 -19.47 -10.14
C ASP A 156 -25.83 -20.86 -10.77
N PRO A 157 -26.93 -21.55 -10.40
CA PRO A 157 -27.63 -22.40 -11.34
C PRO A 157 -28.46 -21.46 -12.22
N GLY A 158 -27.90 -21.05 -13.37
CA GLY A 158 -28.63 -20.24 -14.35
C GLY A 158 -30.00 -20.84 -14.68
N PRO A 159 -30.96 -20.02 -15.15
CA PRO A 159 -32.32 -20.49 -15.40
C PRO A 159 -32.28 -21.56 -16.48
N THR A 160 -32.69 -22.77 -16.12
CA THR A 160 -33.08 -23.80 -17.08
C THR A 160 -34.43 -23.35 -17.67
N GLY A 161 -34.37 -22.80 -18.88
CA GLY A 161 -35.52 -22.49 -19.74
C GLY A 161 -35.28 -23.07 -21.12
#